data_AF-A0A8S1E967-F1
#
_entry.id   AF-A0A8S1E967-F1
#
_cell.length_a   1.000
_cell.length_b   1.000
_cell.length_c   1.000
_cell.angle_alpha   90.00
_cell.angle_beta   90.00
_cell.angle_gamma   90.00
#
_symmetry.space_group_name_H-M   'P 1'
#
loop_
_entity.id
_entity.type
_entity.pdbx_description
1 polymer ?
#
loop_
_entity_poly.entity_id
_entity_poly.type
_entity_poly.pdbx_seq_one_letter_code
_entity_poly.pdbx_strand_id
1 'polypeptide(L)'
;MALLGMPDDVLIRILSSASLNDVINARRVSRRIHWIVEKYNLVKPTVTEFSVVCRGCPSSLRSFEKSVVLHRRAFTQIRMKRERVEKHIQATFSTAIWGVAQSVEYIKTNMRMSKITKSLSFEGVTIDEEFFKMLTAPWNDLTEVSELHLQTCAIEINRDQFIRLLAGMRISSLIIEFCTFHQSLISNQVLMSLENLETFHVRPRSSMWLPELTDELIVFWKQLPKVPRMINLYGCCTNITPIQIPTMFLEAIKQSGDPFEWDFGILRDSSIKPSDHLLALLFDPFFCMHTDEDANEKRFHLSNSSKNMHIYFNVPYGDDFRRNEVTITPSLPTNDILRRLEAIEKKFFVD
;
A
#
# COMPACT_ATOMS: atom_id res chain seq x y z
N MET A 1 -15.21 -5.90 51.52
CA MET A 1 -14.79 -4.49 51.30
C MET A 1 -15.53 -3.95 50.09
N ALA A 2 -16.16 -2.78 50.19
CA ALA A 2 -16.95 -2.22 49.10
C ALA A 2 -16.03 -1.73 47.98
N LEU A 3 -16.08 -2.39 46.82
CA LEU A 3 -15.40 -1.98 45.58
C LEU A 3 -15.60 -0.49 45.27
N LEU A 4 -16.77 0.06 45.63
CA LEU A 4 -17.14 1.47 45.44
C LEU A 4 -16.39 2.46 46.34
N GLY A 5 -15.70 1.99 47.39
CA GLY A 5 -14.87 2.81 48.28
C GLY A 5 -13.39 2.87 47.88
N MET A 6 -12.98 2.10 46.87
CA MET A 6 -11.58 2.09 46.42
C MET A 6 -11.23 3.38 45.65
N PRO A 7 -9.98 3.86 45.68
CA PRO A 7 -9.49 4.93 44.81
C PRO A 7 -9.63 4.61 43.31
N ASP A 8 -9.75 5.64 42.47
CA ASP A 8 -9.95 5.47 41.01
C ASP A 8 -8.79 4.75 40.33
N ASP A 9 -7.55 5.01 40.72
CA ASP A 9 -6.34 4.37 40.22
C ASP A 9 -6.31 2.86 40.50
N VAL A 10 -6.76 2.44 41.68
CA VAL A 10 -6.91 1.02 42.03
C VAL A 10 -8.00 0.37 41.18
N LEU A 11 -9.15 1.04 41.03
CA LEU A 11 -10.25 0.56 40.18
C LEU A 11 -9.82 0.43 38.72
N ILE A 12 -9.07 1.39 38.19
CA ILE A 12 -8.52 1.34 36.82
C ILE A 12 -7.62 0.13 36.67
N ARG A 13 -6.70 -0.12 37.60
CA ARG A 13 -5.80 -1.29 37.54
C ARG A 13 -6.57 -2.61 37.57
N ILE A 14 -7.53 -2.74 38.49
CA ILE A 14 -8.37 -3.95 38.60
C ILE A 14 -9.15 -4.17 37.31
N LEU A 15 -9.86 -3.15 36.83
CA LEU A 15 -10.68 -3.24 35.62
C LEU A 15 -9.83 -3.46 34.36
N SER A 16 -8.60 -2.92 34.30
CA SER A 16 -7.67 -3.16 33.20
C SER A 16 -7.16 -4.61 33.15
N SER A 17 -7.17 -5.31 34.29
CA SER A 17 -6.79 -6.72 34.39
C SER A 17 -7.96 -7.70 34.27
N ALA A 18 -9.19 -7.20 34.28
CA ALA A 18 -10.40 -8.02 34.22
C ALA A 18 -10.76 -8.39 32.78
N SER A 19 -11.56 -9.45 32.61
CA SER A 19 -12.03 -9.84 31.27
C SER A 19 -12.99 -8.77 30.71
N LEU A 20 -13.07 -8.66 29.38
CA LEU A 20 -13.94 -7.68 28.71
C LEU A 20 -15.40 -7.79 29.19
N ASN A 21 -15.90 -9.02 29.37
CA ASN A 21 -17.25 -9.28 29.85
C ASN A 21 -17.45 -8.79 31.29
N ASP A 22 -16.45 -8.98 32.16
CA ASP A 22 -16.52 -8.51 33.55
C ASP A 22 -16.53 -6.99 33.63
N VAL A 23 -15.72 -6.31 32.81
CA VAL A 23 -15.72 -4.84 32.77
C VAL A 23 -17.05 -4.32 32.19
N ILE A 24 -17.60 -4.95 31.15
CA ILE A 24 -18.93 -4.62 30.60
C ILE A 24 -20.02 -4.79 31.67
N ASN A 25 -19.97 -5.88 32.44
CA ASN A 25 -20.93 -6.15 33.50
C ASN A 25 -20.77 -5.14 34.64
N ALA A 26 -19.53 -4.88 35.10
CA ALA A 26 -19.23 -3.89 36.14
C ALA A 26 -19.68 -2.48 35.75
N ARG A 27 -19.57 -2.12 34.45
CA ARG A 27 -20.08 -0.86 33.88
C ARG A 27 -21.57 -0.66 34.13
N ARG A 28 -22.36 -1.75 34.17
CA ARG A 28 -23.82 -1.70 34.36
C ARG A 28 -24.22 -1.53 35.83
N VAL A 29 -23.32 -1.84 36.76
CA VAL A 29 -23.61 -1.90 38.20
C VAL A 29 -23.43 -0.56 38.90
N SER A 30 -22.55 0.32 38.40
CA SER A 30 -22.25 1.61 39.06
C SER A 30 -21.96 2.74 38.08
N ARG A 31 -22.55 3.92 38.34
CA ARG A 31 -22.25 5.15 37.58
C ARG A 31 -20.78 5.56 37.67
N ARG A 32 -20.12 5.35 38.82
CA ARG A 32 -18.70 5.64 39.01
C ARG A 32 -17.84 4.73 38.13
N ILE A 33 -18.12 3.43 38.16
CA ILE A 33 -17.42 2.46 37.30
C ILE A 33 -17.70 2.75 35.83
N HIS A 34 -18.94 3.07 35.48
CA HIS A 34 -19.28 3.51 34.13
C HIS A 34 -18.42 4.68 33.68
N TRP A 35 -18.33 5.74 34.49
CA TRP A 35 -17.52 6.91 34.17
C TRP A 35 -16.02 6.57 34.07
N ILE A 36 -15.49 5.71 34.94
CA ILE A 36 -14.10 5.24 34.86
C ILE A 36 -13.87 4.46 33.55
N VAL A 37 -14.74 3.48 33.24
CA VAL A 37 -14.62 2.66 32.04
C VAL A 37 -14.67 3.52 30.77
N GLU A 38 -15.58 4.50 30.71
CA GLU A 38 -15.68 5.42 29.56
C GLU A 38 -14.49 6.39 29.49
N LYS A 39 -14.12 7.04 30.61
CA LYS A 39 -13.02 8.02 30.65
C LYS A 39 -11.66 7.40 30.30
N TYR A 40 -11.41 6.18 30.77
CA TYR A 40 -10.15 5.47 30.57
C TYR A 40 -10.22 4.45 29.42
N ASN A 41 -11.34 4.35 28.69
CA ASN A 41 -11.56 3.42 27.57
C ASN A 41 -11.21 1.97 27.89
N LEU A 42 -11.62 1.49 29.07
CA LEU A 42 -11.29 0.14 29.57
C LEU A 42 -12.04 -0.98 28.83
N VAL A 43 -13.01 -0.62 27.98
CA VAL A 43 -13.78 -1.52 27.11
C VAL A 43 -13.83 -0.91 25.72
N LYS A 44 -12.81 -1.17 24.90
CA LYS A 44 -12.87 -0.79 23.49
C LYS A 44 -13.56 -1.90 22.69
N PRO A 45 -14.67 -1.63 21.99
CA PRO A 45 -15.20 -2.58 21.02
C PRO A 45 -14.15 -2.92 19.96
N THR A 46 -14.05 -4.20 19.67
CA THR A 46 -13.23 -4.72 18.57
C THR A 46 -13.88 -4.35 17.23
N VAL A 47 -13.07 -3.78 16.33
CA VAL A 47 -13.44 -3.37 14.98
C VAL A 47 -12.47 -4.07 14.03
N THR A 48 -12.99 -4.89 13.12
CA THR A 48 -12.16 -5.60 12.16
C THR A 48 -11.63 -4.63 11.12
N GLU A 49 -12.49 -3.76 10.59
CA GLU A 49 -12.13 -2.79 9.54
C GLU A 49 -12.56 -1.39 9.97
N PHE A 50 -11.61 -0.45 9.96
CA PHE A 50 -11.86 0.95 10.23
C PHE A 50 -11.50 1.75 8.97
N SER A 51 -12.51 2.37 8.36
CA SER A 51 -12.35 3.13 7.12
C SER A 51 -12.79 4.57 7.32
N VAL A 52 -12.01 5.51 6.83
CA VAL A 52 -12.30 6.95 6.83
C VAL A 52 -12.38 7.41 5.39
N VAL A 53 -13.47 8.07 5.04
CA VAL A 53 -13.62 8.74 3.75
C VAL A 53 -13.81 10.23 4.02
N CYS A 54 -12.82 11.02 3.66
CA CYS A 54 -12.87 12.47 3.66
C CYS A 54 -13.14 12.95 2.24
N ARG A 55 -14.31 13.56 2.02
CA ARG A 55 -14.60 14.23 0.74
C ARG A 55 -14.62 15.74 0.95
N GLY A 56 -13.61 16.38 0.39
CA GLY A 56 -13.58 17.81 0.08
C GLY A 56 -13.78 17.99 -1.42
N CYS A 57 -14.73 18.82 -1.84
CA CYS A 57 -14.86 19.17 -3.26
C CYS A 57 -13.57 19.88 -3.71
N PRO A 58 -12.86 19.40 -4.74
CA PRO A 58 -11.48 19.78 -5.00
C PRO A 58 -11.32 21.29 -5.22
N SER A 59 -10.47 21.90 -4.40
CA SER A 59 -9.85 23.19 -4.67
C SER A 59 -8.69 22.98 -5.65
N SER A 60 -9.01 22.73 -6.92
CA SER A 60 -8.17 23.08 -8.08
C SER A 60 -8.71 22.42 -9.35
N LEU A 61 -9.69 23.07 -9.97
CA LEU A 61 -9.81 23.10 -11.43
C LEU A 61 -10.43 24.46 -11.77
N ARG A 62 -9.71 25.20 -12.59
CA ARG A 62 -9.86 26.64 -12.82
C ARG A 62 -11.17 26.94 -13.55
N SER A 63 -11.70 28.13 -13.23
CA SER A 63 -12.54 29.03 -14.04
C SER A 63 -13.78 28.44 -14.71
N PHE A 64 -14.96 28.78 -14.17
CA PHE A 64 -16.00 29.45 -14.96
C PHE A 64 -16.75 30.44 -14.05
N GLU A 65 -17.13 31.54 -14.67
CA GLU A 65 -17.47 32.83 -14.08
C GLU A 65 -18.77 32.83 -13.27
N LYS A 66 -18.83 33.80 -12.35
CA LYS A 66 -19.97 34.31 -11.59
C LYS A 66 -20.36 33.54 -10.31
N SER A 67 -20.23 34.30 -9.24
CA SER A 67 -20.37 33.95 -7.84
C SER A 67 -21.81 33.57 -7.47
N VAL A 68 -22.01 32.31 -7.15
CA VAL A 68 -22.87 31.92 -6.04
C VAL A 68 -21.93 31.31 -5.01
N VAL A 69 -21.75 31.99 -3.87
CA VAL A 69 -20.99 31.46 -2.74
C VAL A 69 -21.82 30.35 -2.10
N LEU A 70 -21.86 29.19 -2.74
CA LEU A 70 -22.27 27.96 -2.09
C LEU A 70 -21.18 27.67 -1.07
N HIS A 71 -21.48 27.86 0.22
CA HIS A 71 -20.68 27.31 1.31
C HIS A 71 -20.56 25.82 1.08
N ARG A 72 -19.41 25.42 0.52
CA ARG A 72 -19.13 24.02 0.22
C ARG A 72 -19.05 23.28 1.56
N ARG A 73 -19.54 22.05 1.62
CA ARG A 73 -19.52 21.24 2.85
C ARG A 73 -18.52 20.10 2.63
N ALA A 74 -17.58 19.95 3.55
CA ALA A 74 -16.72 18.78 3.62
C ALA A 74 -17.46 17.76 4.46
N PHE A 75 -17.26 16.48 4.21
CA PHE A 75 -17.75 15.47 5.12
C PHE A 75 -16.68 14.42 5.37
N THR A 76 -16.66 13.94 6.61
CA THR A 76 -15.85 12.80 7.01
C THR A 76 -16.80 11.70 7.42
N GLN A 77 -16.79 10.63 6.64
CA GLN A 77 -17.54 9.41 6.92
C GLN A 77 -16.58 8.39 7.54
N ILE A 78 -16.99 7.82 8.66
CA ILE A 78 -16.26 6.72 9.31
C ILE A 78 -17.12 5.47 9.21
N ARG A 79 -16.53 4.41 8.69
CA ARG A 79 -17.12 3.07 8.58
C ARG A 79 -16.37 2.15 9.54
N MET A 80 -17.10 1.48 10.41
CA MET A 80 -16.55 0.49 11.32
C MET A 80 -17.26 -0.83 11.10
N LYS A 81 -16.52 -1.86 10.69
CA LYS A 81 -17.03 -3.22 10.57
C LYS A 81 -16.68 -4.04 11.81
N ARG A 82 -17.64 -4.77 12.33
CA ARG A 82 -17.46 -5.77 13.41
C ARG A 82 -17.89 -7.13 12.89
N GLU A 83 -17.49 -8.21 13.56
CA GLU A 83 -17.75 -9.60 13.12
C GLU A 83 -19.20 -9.88 12.68
N ARG A 84 -20.19 -9.21 13.26
CA ARG A 84 -21.61 -9.45 12.97
C ARG A 84 -22.41 -8.20 12.57
N VAL A 85 -21.83 -7.01 12.69
CA VAL A 85 -22.56 -5.74 12.51
C VAL A 85 -21.65 -4.71 11.88
N GLU A 86 -22.18 -4.02 10.88
CA GLU A 86 -21.54 -2.86 10.28
C GLU A 86 -22.15 -1.58 10.83
N LYS A 87 -21.32 -0.64 11.27
CA LYS A 87 -21.76 0.66 11.77
C LYS A 87 -21.17 1.76 10.89
N HIS A 88 -22.05 2.58 10.32
CA HIS A 88 -21.69 3.80 9.64
C HIS A 88 -21.95 5.00 10.55
N ILE A 89 -20.96 5.87 10.68
CA ILE A 89 -21.09 7.12 11.41
C ILE A 89 -20.57 8.23 10.51
N GLN A 90 -21.45 9.12 10.08
CA GLN A 90 -21.11 10.23 9.21
C GLN A 90 -21.19 11.55 9.99
N ALA A 91 -20.15 12.36 9.89
CA ALA A 91 -20.17 13.74 10.35
C ALA A 91 -19.92 14.69 9.17
N THR A 92 -20.68 15.79 9.15
CA THR A 92 -20.56 16.84 8.13
C THR A 92 -19.90 18.06 8.76
N PHE A 93 -18.87 18.59 8.11
CA PHE A 93 -18.09 19.73 8.58
C PHE A 93 -18.17 20.87 7.55
N SER A 94 -18.11 22.11 8.02
CA SER A 94 -18.03 23.27 7.09
C SER A 94 -16.62 23.36 6.49
N THR A 95 -16.48 23.63 5.18
CA THR A 95 -15.17 23.72 4.48
C THR A 95 -14.33 24.96 4.82
N ALA A 96 -14.62 25.66 5.92
CA ALA A 96 -13.64 26.62 6.43
C ALA A 96 -12.34 25.87 6.78
N ILE A 97 -11.21 26.59 6.89
CA ILE A 97 -9.90 26.04 7.33
C ILE A 97 -10.02 25.17 8.60
N TRP A 98 -11.07 25.41 9.39
CA TRP A 98 -11.44 24.70 10.61
C TRP A 98 -11.97 23.28 10.38
N GLY A 99 -12.43 22.95 9.17
CA GLY A 99 -13.02 21.66 8.82
C GLY A 99 -12.02 20.51 8.84
N VAL A 100 -10.76 20.74 8.45
CA VAL A 100 -9.71 19.70 8.44
C VAL A 100 -9.33 19.29 9.86
N ALA A 101 -9.05 20.25 10.74
CA ALA A 101 -8.74 19.98 12.14
C ALA A 101 -9.91 19.27 12.87
N GLN A 102 -11.16 19.68 12.58
CA GLN A 102 -12.35 19.01 13.11
C GLN A 102 -12.48 17.58 12.59
N SER A 103 -12.19 17.32 11.32
CA SER A 103 -12.15 15.97 10.76
C SER A 103 -11.10 15.09 11.44
N VAL A 104 -9.89 15.59 11.66
CA VAL A 104 -8.80 14.89 12.34
C VAL A 104 -9.18 14.55 13.79
N GLU A 105 -9.72 15.50 14.54
CA GLU A 105 -10.17 15.25 15.93
C GLU A 105 -11.37 14.29 15.97
N TYR A 106 -12.26 14.34 14.98
CA TYR A 106 -13.37 13.39 14.85
C TYR A 106 -12.88 11.97 14.57
N ILE A 107 -11.90 11.79 13.67
CA ILE A 107 -11.24 10.51 13.41
C ILE A 107 -10.57 10.00 14.68
N LYS A 108 -9.76 10.83 15.33
CA LYS A 108 -9.07 10.53 16.59
C LYS A 108 -10.02 10.07 17.69
N THR A 109 -11.13 10.78 17.88
CA THR A 109 -12.16 10.42 18.87
C THR A 109 -12.72 9.03 18.59
N ASN A 110 -13.04 8.74 17.33
CA ASN A 110 -13.59 7.45 16.94
C ASN A 110 -12.57 6.31 17.05
N MET A 111 -11.32 6.52 16.64
CA MET A 111 -10.25 5.52 16.79
C MET A 111 -9.98 5.22 18.26
N ARG A 112 -9.96 6.24 19.12
CA ARG A 112 -9.75 6.07 20.56
C ARG A 112 -10.80 5.16 21.21
N MET A 113 -12.01 5.15 20.68
CA MET A 113 -13.14 4.34 21.14
C MET A 113 -13.16 2.91 20.55
N SER A 114 -12.16 2.49 19.79
CA SER A 114 -12.14 1.17 19.13
C SER A 114 -10.77 0.49 19.25
N LYS A 115 -10.78 -0.85 19.28
CA LYS A 115 -9.58 -1.66 19.05
C LYS A 115 -9.66 -2.20 17.63
N ILE A 116 -8.69 -1.86 16.78
CA ILE A 116 -8.71 -2.21 15.35
C ILE A 116 -7.83 -3.44 15.14
N THR A 117 -8.35 -4.48 14.50
CA THR A 117 -7.68 -5.81 14.52
C THR A 117 -7.34 -6.38 13.15
N LYS A 118 -7.64 -5.67 12.06
CA LYS A 118 -7.30 -6.16 10.72
C LYS A 118 -6.95 -5.04 9.75
N SER A 119 -7.88 -4.14 9.46
CA SER A 119 -7.73 -3.21 8.33
C SER A 119 -7.94 -1.75 8.70
N LEU A 120 -7.03 -0.91 8.20
CA LEU A 120 -7.13 0.55 8.20
C LEU A 120 -7.26 1.05 6.77
N SER A 121 -8.28 1.86 6.51
CA SER A 121 -8.48 2.49 5.20
C SER A 121 -8.70 3.99 5.34
N PHE A 122 -7.98 4.77 4.54
CA PHE A 122 -8.11 6.22 4.49
C PHE A 122 -8.29 6.66 3.03
N GLU A 123 -9.39 7.36 2.76
CA GLU A 123 -9.71 7.94 1.45
C GLU A 123 -9.77 9.47 1.57
N GLY A 124 -8.99 10.19 0.75
CA GLY A 124 -9.05 11.66 0.67
C GLY A 124 -8.55 12.40 1.91
N VAL A 125 -7.70 11.75 2.71
CA VAL A 125 -7.09 12.29 3.93
C VAL A 125 -5.68 12.82 3.65
N THR A 126 -5.31 13.94 4.27
CA THR A 126 -3.92 14.39 4.33
C THR A 126 -3.22 13.74 5.52
N ILE A 127 -2.18 12.96 5.24
CA ILE A 127 -1.36 12.25 6.22
C ILE A 127 -0.12 13.10 6.47
N ASP A 128 -0.28 14.09 7.35
CA ASP A 128 0.76 15.00 7.80
C ASP A 128 1.33 14.56 9.17
N GLU A 129 2.16 15.41 9.77
CA GLU A 129 2.77 15.12 11.07
C GLU A 129 1.74 14.99 12.20
N GLU A 130 0.65 15.76 12.17
CA GLU A 130 -0.41 15.68 13.18
C GLU A 130 -1.17 14.36 13.06
N PHE A 131 -1.51 13.96 11.84
CA PHE A 131 -2.16 12.68 11.56
C PHE A 131 -1.27 11.51 11.96
N PHE A 132 0.04 11.58 11.67
CA PHE A 132 1.00 10.59 12.11
C PHE A 132 1.11 10.48 13.63
N LYS A 133 1.17 11.61 14.35
CA LYS A 133 1.17 11.63 15.82
C LYS A 133 -0.10 11.03 16.40
N MET A 134 -1.25 11.23 15.75
CA MET A 134 -2.51 10.59 16.12
C MET A 134 -2.43 9.07 15.97
N LEU A 135 -1.99 8.58 14.79
CA LEU A 135 -1.93 7.15 14.51
C LEU A 135 -0.92 6.43 15.40
N THR A 136 0.22 7.06 15.71
CA THR A 136 1.28 6.47 16.53
C THR A 136 1.16 6.78 18.02
N ALA A 137 0.07 7.41 18.45
CA ALA A 137 -0.11 7.75 19.84
C ALA A 137 -0.23 6.49 20.72
N PRO A 138 0.26 6.51 21.98
CA PRO A 138 0.24 5.32 22.86
C PRO A 138 -1.15 4.73 23.14
N TRP A 139 -2.21 5.53 22.97
CA TRP A 139 -3.58 5.06 23.15
C TRP A 139 -4.13 4.29 21.95
N ASN A 140 -3.43 4.31 20.81
CA ASN A 140 -3.82 3.69 19.56
C ASN A 140 -2.96 2.45 19.31
N ASP A 141 -3.44 1.29 19.77
CA ASP A 141 -2.78 0.02 19.53
C ASP A 141 -3.17 -0.50 18.13
N LEU A 142 -2.20 -0.48 17.21
CA LEU A 142 -2.34 -0.93 15.82
C LEU A 142 -1.56 -2.22 15.55
N THR A 143 -1.07 -2.91 16.60
CA THR A 143 -0.19 -4.08 16.45
C THR A 143 -0.84 -5.28 15.77
N GLU A 144 -2.17 -5.36 15.79
CA GLU A 144 -2.97 -6.39 15.10
C GLU A 144 -3.39 -5.98 13.68
N VAL A 145 -3.17 -4.72 13.27
CA VAL A 145 -3.50 -4.26 11.91
C VAL A 145 -2.52 -4.90 10.92
N SER A 146 -3.07 -5.57 9.92
CA SER A 146 -2.32 -6.25 8.85
C SER A 146 -2.56 -5.64 7.47
N GLU A 147 -3.61 -4.83 7.29
CA GLU A 147 -3.97 -4.23 6.02
C GLU A 147 -4.01 -2.69 6.16
N LEU A 148 -3.24 -1.99 5.33
CA LEU A 148 -3.25 -0.53 5.25
C LEU A 148 -3.57 -0.09 3.82
N HIS A 149 -4.72 0.57 3.66
CA HIS A 149 -5.25 1.00 2.37
C HIS A 149 -5.34 2.53 2.34
N LEU A 150 -4.53 3.17 1.51
CA LEU A 150 -4.51 4.62 1.32
C LEU A 150 -5.00 4.93 -0.09
N GLN A 151 -6.07 5.72 -0.20
CA GLN A 151 -6.68 6.05 -1.48
C GLN A 151 -6.87 7.56 -1.61
N THR A 152 -6.42 8.16 -2.72
CA THR A 152 -6.57 9.61 -2.96
C THR A 152 -6.02 10.51 -1.83
N CYS A 153 -5.09 9.99 -1.02
CA CYS A 153 -4.47 10.69 0.09
C CYS A 153 -3.33 11.61 -0.37
N ALA A 154 -3.09 12.67 0.41
CA ALA A 154 -1.85 13.45 0.34
C ALA A 154 -0.93 13.01 1.49
N ILE A 155 0.14 12.29 1.19
CA ILE A 155 1.07 11.75 2.19
C ILE A 155 2.26 12.70 2.30
N GLU A 156 2.26 13.51 3.35
CA GLU A 156 3.25 14.57 3.58
C GLU A 156 4.32 14.17 4.60
N ILE A 157 4.11 13.06 5.31
CA ILE A 157 5.12 12.47 6.19
C ILE A 157 6.34 11.98 5.41
N ASN A 158 7.50 12.03 6.07
CA ASN A 158 8.75 11.55 5.48
C ASN A 158 8.91 10.02 5.62
N ARG A 159 9.93 9.48 4.96
CA ARG A 159 10.27 8.04 4.96
C ARG A 159 10.39 7.47 6.37
N ASP A 160 11.08 8.15 7.28
CA ASP A 160 11.34 7.65 8.63
C ASP A 160 10.08 7.65 9.51
N GLN A 161 9.17 8.59 9.29
CA GLN A 161 7.85 8.60 9.91
C GLN A 161 7.00 7.45 9.36
N PHE A 162 7.06 7.21 8.04
CA PHE A 162 6.31 6.12 7.42
C PHE A 162 6.78 4.75 7.91
N ILE A 163 8.10 4.52 7.98
CA ILE A 163 8.67 3.29 8.58
C ILE A 163 8.16 3.12 10.03
N ARG A 164 8.21 4.18 10.85
CA ARG A 164 7.71 4.11 12.24
C ARG A 164 6.22 3.82 12.34
N LEU A 165 5.43 4.35 11.41
CA LEU A 165 4.00 4.05 11.34
C LEU A 165 3.76 2.57 11.04
N LEU A 166 4.43 2.03 10.01
CA LEU A 166 4.29 0.65 9.59
C LEU A 166 4.85 -0.34 10.61
N ALA A 167 5.95 0.00 11.29
CA ALA A 167 6.54 -0.83 12.34
C ALA A 167 5.64 -0.99 13.57
N GLY A 168 4.66 -0.09 13.77
CA GLY A 168 3.61 -0.24 14.77
C GLY A 168 2.52 -1.25 14.39
N MET A 169 2.60 -1.84 13.20
CA MET A 169 1.61 -2.74 12.60
C MET A 169 2.28 -4.04 12.12
N ARG A 170 1.48 -5.06 11.82
CA ARG A 170 1.95 -6.34 11.22
C ARG A 170 1.50 -6.43 9.77
N ILE A 171 1.91 -5.45 8.97
CA ILE A 171 1.44 -5.29 7.59
C ILE A 171 1.75 -6.51 6.73
N SER A 172 0.71 -7.12 6.19
CA SER A 172 0.75 -8.10 5.11
C SER A 172 0.18 -7.55 3.80
N SER A 173 -0.66 -6.51 3.84
CA SER A 173 -1.19 -5.83 2.65
C SER A 173 -1.00 -4.32 2.76
N LEU A 174 -0.23 -3.75 1.84
CA LEU A 174 -0.05 -2.31 1.69
C LEU A 174 -0.56 -1.87 0.32
N ILE A 175 -1.63 -1.08 0.32
CA ILE A 175 -2.27 -0.57 -0.88
C ILE A 175 -2.24 0.96 -0.86
N ILE A 176 -1.64 1.58 -1.88
CA ILE A 176 -1.53 3.03 -2.03
C ILE A 176 -2.02 3.40 -3.44
N GLU A 177 -3.23 3.92 -3.54
CA GLU A 177 -3.89 4.21 -4.82
C GLU A 177 -4.21 5.69 -4.98
N PHE A 178 -3.89 6.25 -6.14
CA PHE A 178 -4.15 7.63 -6.54
C PHE A 178 -3.68 8.68 -5.52
N CYS A 179 -2.67 8.33 -4.71
CA CYS A 179 -2.12 9.21 -3.69
C CYS A 179 -1.04 10.13 -4.27
N THR A 180 -0.79 11.26 -3.60
CA THR A 180 0.37 12.13 -3.83
C THR A 180 1.35 11.98 -2.69
N PHE A 181 2.60 11.65 -2.99
CA PHE A 181 3.66 11.44 -2.00
C PHE A 181 5.04 11.71 -2.60
N HIS A 182 6.05 11.91 -1.74
CA HIS A 182 7.43 12.08 -2.18
C HIS A 182 8.04 10.74 -2.65
N GLN A 183 8.84 10.76 -3.72
CA GLN A 183 9.44 9.55 -4.33
C GLN A 183 10.23 8.66 -3.36
N SER A 184 10.81 9.24 -2.30
CA SER A 184 11.57 8.49 -1.28
C SER A 184 10.69 7.81 -0.22
N LEU A 185 9.37 8.05 -0.21
CA LEU A 185 8.45 7.41 0.72
C LEU A 185 8.42 5.89 0.48
N ILE A 186 8.47 5.49 -0.79
CA ILE A 186 8.50 4.10 -1.22
C ILE A 186 9.92 3.75 -1.64
N SER A 187 10.60 2.96 -0.81
CA SER A 187 12.01 2.61 -0.96
C SER A 187 12.28 1.18 -0.50
N ASN A 188 13.44 0.63 -0.89
CA ASN A 188 13.93 -0.64 -0.35
C ASN A 188 13.83 -0.68 1.18
N GLN A 189 14.29 0.38 1.85
CA GLN A 189 14.29 0.44 3.32
C GLN A 189 12.89 0.29 3.93
N VAL A 190 11.88 0.92 3.33
CA VAL A 190 10.49 0.78 3.78
C VAL A 190 10.00 -0.65 3.58
N LEU A 191 10.16 -1.20 2.38
CA LEU A 191 9.58 -2.50 2.03
C LEU A 191 10.32 -3.67 2.68
N MET A 192 11.63 -3.55 2.89
CA MET A 192 12.42 -4.55 3.62
C MET A 192 12.08 -4.59 5.12
N SER A 193 11.49 -3.52 5.67
CA SER A 193 10.96 -3.54 7.04
C SER A 193 9.66 -4.35 7.20
N LEU A 194 9.05 -4.78 6.09
CA LEU A 194 7.77 -5.50 6.06
C LEU A 194 7.99 -6.98 5.72
N GLU A 195 8.54 -7.75 6.67
CA GLU A 195 8.88 -9.17 6.47
C GLU A 195 7.66 -10.07 6.15
N ASN A 196 6.45 -9.64 6.51
CA ASN A 196 5.20 -10.39 6.29
C ASN A 196 4.39 -9.89 5.08
N LEU A 197 4.98 -9.06 4.22
CA LEU A 197 4.29 -8.44 3.09
C LEU A 197 3.91 -9.49 2.03
N GLU A 198 2.61 -9.71 1.87
CA GLU A 198 2.04 -10.61 0.85
C GLU A 198 1.50 -9.82 -0.35
N THR A 199 0.96 -8.63 -0.10
CA THR A 199 0.38 -7.75 -1.12
C THR A 199 1.00 -6.37 -1.04
N PHE A 200 1.60 -5.94 -2.14
CA PHE A 200 2.10 -4.59 -2.31
C PHE A 200 1.52 -3.98 -3.59
N HIS A 201 0.70 -2.96 -3.43
CA HIS A 201 0.08 -2.26 -4.53
C HIS A 201 0.33 -0.76 -4.41
N VAL A 202 0.95 -0.17 -5.43
CA VAL A 202 1.18 1.26 -5.53
C VAL A 202 0.77 1.74 -6.91
N ARG A 203 -0.17 2.68 -6.93
CA ARG A 203 -0.59 3.43 -8.10
C ARG A 203 -0.61 4.91 -7.72
N PRO A 204 0.44 5.70 -7.98
CA PRO A 204 0.45 7.13 -7.67
C PRO A 204 -0.59 7.87 -8.53
N ARG A 205 -0.96 9.09 -8.12
CA ARG A 205 -1.91 9.94 -8.87
C ARG A 205 -1.41 10.31 -10.28
N SER A 206 -0.10 10.43 -10.43
CA SER A 206 0.60 10.70 -11.69
C SER A 206 1.79 9.76 -11.78
N SER A 207 2.30 9.50 -12.99
CA SER A 207 3.49 8.67 -13.15
C SER A 207 4.63 9.16 -12.27
N MET A 208 5.33 8.23 -11.62
CA MET A 208 6.33 8.54 -10.60
C MET A 208 7.59 7.71 -10.78
N TRP A 209 8.74 8.36 -10.66
CA TRP A 209 10.03 7.68 -10.55
C TRP A 209 10.30 7.30 -9.09
N LEU A 210 10.58 6.02 -8.83
CA LEU A 210 10.91 5.45 -7.52
C LEU A 210 12.37 4.96 -7.54
N PRO A 211 13.36 5.89 -7.40
CA PRO A 211 14.77 5.56 -7.57
C PRO A 211 15.31 4.60 -6.51
N GLU A 212 14.69 4.56 -5.34
CA GLU A 212 15.13 3.72 -4.22
C GLU A 212 14.55 2.30 -4.27
N LEU A 213 13.78 1.95 -5.31
CA LEU A 213 13.39 0.57 -5.58
C LEU A 213 14.37 -0.06 -6.56
N THR A 214 15.21 -0.96 -6.06
CA THR A 214 16.31 -1.57 -6.83
C THR A 214 16.28 -3.09 -6.71
N ASP A 215 17.18 -3.75 -7.43
CA ASP A 215 17.46 -5.19 -7.34
C ASP A 215 17.69 -5.72 -5.92
N GLU A 216 18.20 -4.90 -5.01
CA GLU A 216 18.35 -5.25 -3.59
C GLU A 216 17.03 -5.74 -2.96
N LEU A 217 15.89 -5.13 -3.32
CA LEU A 217 14.57 -5.53 -2.82
C LEU A 217 14.17 -6.92 -3.32
N ILE A 218 14.47 -7.22 -4.58
CA ILE A 218 14.21 -8.52 -5.18
C ILE A 218 15.08 -9.60 -4.52
N VAL A 219 16.35 -9.26 -4.24
CA VAL A 219 17.28 -10.12 -3.50
C VAL A 219 16.82 -10.37 -2.06
N PHE A 220 16.21 -9.39 -1.42
CA PHE A 220 15.60 -9.54 -0.11
C PHE A 220 14.36 -10.44 -0.15
N TRP A 221 13.40 -10.16 -1.04
CA TRP A 221 12.15 -10.92 -1.13
C TRP A 221 12.36 -12.40 -1.43
N LYS A 222 13.33 -12.75 -2.30
CA LYS A 222 13.65 -14.17 -2.56
C LYS A 222 14.21 -14.91 -1.34
N GLN A 223 14.73 -14.20 -0.33
CA GLN A 223 15.26 -14.81 0.89
C GLN A 223 14.18 -14.98 1.97
N LEU A 224 12.99 -14.39 1.78
CA LEU A 224 11.89 -14.54 2.73
C LEU A 224 11.34 -15.98 2.69
N PRO A 225 10.79 -16.47 3.82
CA PRO A 225 10.09 -17.75 3.86
C PRO A 225 8.89 -17.81 2.91
N LYS A 226 8.30 -16.64 2.62
CA LYS A 226 7.23 -16.45 1.64
C LYS A 226 7.51 -15.19 0.84
N VAL A 227 7.71 -15.35 -0.46
CA VAL A 227 7.71 -14.24 -1.41
C VAL A 227 6.33 -13.52 -1.45
N PRO A 228 6.28 -12.21 -1.74
CA PRO A 228 5.02 -11.51 -1.97
C PRO A 228 4.20 -12.16 -3.08
N ARG A 229 2.89 -12.33 -2.85
CA ARG A 229 1.96 -12.90 -3.82
C ARG A 229 1.56 -11.90 -4.89
N MET A 230 1.36 -10.66 -4.47
CA MET A 230 0.95 -9.56 -5.33
C MET A 230 1.93 -8.41 -5.22
N ILE A 231 2.49 -7.99 -6.35
CA ILE A 231 3.31 -6.80 -6.49
C ILE A 231 2.70 -6.02 -7.64
N ASN A 232 2.34 -4.77 -7.43
CA ASN A 232 1.67 -3.98 -8.46
C ASN A 232 2.19 -2.54 -8.42
N LEU A 233 3.04 -2.18 -9.38
CA LEU A 233 3.72 -0.87 -9.47
C LEU A 233 3.20 -0.04 -10.67
N TYR A 234 1.89 0.12 -10.76
CA TYR A 234 1.23 0.79 -11.88
C TYR A 234 1.62 2.27 -11.99
N GLY A 235 2.13 2.68 -13.15
CA GLY A 235 2.56 4.06 -13.38
C GLY A 235 3.85 4.45 -12.64
N CYS A 236 4.54 3.48 -12.04
CA CYS A 236 5.82 3.67 -11.40
C CYS A 236 6.95 3.26 -12.35
N CYS A 237 8.01 4.05 -12.36
CA CYS A 237 9.28 3.70 -12.97
C CYS A 237 10.26 3.37 -11.82
N THR A 238 11.03 2.28 -11.92
CA THR A 238 11.93 1.81 -10.85
C THR A 238 13.36 1.58 -11.32
N ASN A 239 14.29 1.44 -10.38
CA ASN A 239 15.67 1.00 -10.61
C ASN A 239 15.84 -0.53 -10.60
N ILE A 240 14.74 -1.29 -10.59
CA ILE A 240 14.77 -2.75 -10.71
C ILE A 240 15.18 -3.11 -12.14
N THR A 241 16.06 -4.10 -12.27
CA THR A 241 16.50 -4.62 -13.56
C THR A 241 15.74 -5.91 -13.90
N PRO A 242 15.54 -6.21 -15.19
CA PRO A 242 14.94 -7.47 -15.61
C PRO A 242 15.74 -8.72 -15.20
N ILE A 243 17.01 -8.57 -14.80
CA ILE A 243 17.92 -9.69 -14.51
C ILE A 243 17.51 -10.43 -13.24
N GLN A 244 17.04 -9.72 -12.21
CA GLN A 244 16.76 -10.34 -10.91
C GLN A 244 15.38 -10.98 -10.83
N ILE A 245 14.42 -10.52 -11.63
CA ILE A 245 13.02 -11.01 -11.63
C ILE A 245 12.96 -12.54 -11.85
N PRO A 246 13.66 -13.14 -12.85
CA PRO A 246 13.74 -14.59 -13.01
C PRO A 246 14.19 -15.37 -11.77
N THR A 247 15.07 -14.79 -10.95
CA THR A 247 15.61 -15.51 -9.79
C THR A 247 14.61 -15.56 -8.63
N MET A 248 13.91 -14.45 -8.37
CA MET A 248 12.81 -14.42 -7.40
C MET A 248 11.67 -15.34 -7.83
N PHE A 249 11.44 -15.39 -9.13
CA PHE A 249 10.44 -16.23 -9.74
C PHE A 249 10.66 -17.73 -9.50
N LEU A 250 11.87 -18.21 -9.81
CA LEU A 250 12.23 -19.62 -9.58
C LEU A 250 12.09 -20.00 -8.11
N GLU A 251 12.34 -19.06 -7.20
CA GLU A 251 12.19 -19.29 -5.77
C GLU A 251 10.70 -19.35 -5.35
N ALA A 252 9.86 -18.46 -5.89
CA ALA A 252 8.42 -18.47 -5.65
C ALA A 252 7.76 -19.81 -6.02
N ILE A 253 8.15 -20.39 -7.16
CA ILE A 253 7.68 -21.70 -7.59
C ILE A 253 8.05 -22.81 -6.61
N LYS A 254 9.24 -22.75 -6.01
CA LYS A 254 9.67 -23.76 -5.03
C LYS A 254 8.90 -23.63 -3.72
N GLN A 255 8.58 -22.39 -3.33
CA GLN A 255 7.97 -22.09 -2.05
C GLN A 255 6.46 -22.35 -2.01
N SER A 256 5.74 -22.14 -3.13
CA SER A 256 4.28 -22.19 -3.12
C SER A 256 3.66 -22.72 -4.41
N GLY A 257 2.49 -23.36 -4.28
CA GLY A 257 1.57 -23.66 -5.39
C GLY A 257 0.48 -22.60 -5.58
N ASP A 258 0.51 -21.52 -4.82
CA ASP A 258 -0.47 -20.43 -4.89
C ASP A 258 -0.23 -19.53 -6.11
N PRO A 259 -1.28 -18.85 -6.60
CA PRO A 259 -1.17 -17.90 -7.71
C PRO A 259 -0.34 -16.66 -7.32
N PHE A 260 0.42 -16.14 -8.29
CA PHE A 260 1.18 -14.90 -8.18
C PHE A 260 0.75 -13.89 -9.25
N GLU A 261 0.70 -12.61 -8.87
CA GLU A 261 0.43 -11.49 -9.76
C GLU A 261 1.48 -10.40 -9.52
N TRP A 262 2.47 -10.31 -10.40
CA TRP A 262 3.55 -9.35 -10.26
C TRP A 262 3.60 -8.39 -11.44
N ASP A 263 3.49 -7.11 -11.18
CA ASP A 263 3.74 -5.99 -12.08
C ASP A 263 4.79 -5.09 -11.43
N PHE A 264 6.00 -5.10 -11.97
CA PHE A 264 7.13 -4.30 -11.46
C PHE A 264 7.17 -2.88 -12.04
N GLY A 265 6.15 -2.48 -12.80
CA GLY A 265 6.10 -1.19 -13.48
C GLY A 265 7.10 -1.10 -14.62
N ILE A 266 7.61 0.11 -14.85
CA ILE A 266 8.62 0.39 -15.86
C ILE A 266 10.01 0.16 -15.25
N LEU A 267 10.76 -0.78 -15.81
CA LEU A 267 12.09 -1.17 -15.33
C LEU A 267 13.20 -0.25 -15.85
N ARG A 268 14.33 -0.19 -15.13
CA ARG A 268 15.49 0.60 -15.55
C ARG A 268 16.25 -0.09 -16.68
N ASP A 269 16.55 0.69 -17.71
CA ASP A 269 17.56 0.48 -18.74
C ASP A 269 17.64 -0.97 -19.28
N SER A 270 16.85 -1.20 -20.31
CA SER A 270 16.77 -2.43 -21.11
C SER A 270 17.84 -2.53 -22.18
N SER A 271 18.84 -1.65 -22.23
CA SER A 271 20.01 -1.82 -23.10
C SER A 271 20.74 -3.14 -22.80
N ILE A 272 20.52 -3.70 -21.60
CA ILE A 272 20.86 -5.07 -21.27
C ILE A 272 19.94 -6.00 -22.04
N LYS A 273 20.49 -6.62 -23.10
CA LYS A 273 19.88 -7.76 -23.80
C LYS A 273 19.21 -8.69 -22.77
N PRO A 274 17.97 -9.15 -23.00
CA PRO A 274 17.30 -10.06 -22.07
C PRO A 274 18.27 -11.17 -21.72
N SER A 275 18.62 -11.27 -20.44
CA SER A 275 19.64 -12.21 -19.99
C SER A 275 19.31 -13.62 -20.44
N ASP A 276 20.31 -14.49 -20.62
CA ASP A 276 20.11 -15.89 -20.98
C ASP A 276 19.12 -16.61 -20.03
N HIS A 277 18.93 -16.08 -18.80
CA HIS A 277 17.97 -16.59 -17.81
C HIS A 277 16.53 -16.18 -18.10
N LEU A 278 16.31 -14.97 -18.62
CA LEU A 278 15.00 -14.53 -19.09
C LEU A 278 14.65 -15.31 -20.36
N LEU A 279 15.61 -15.48 -21.28
CA LEU A 279 15.47 -16.38 -22.42
C LEU A 279 15.19 -17.84 -21.97
N ALA A 280 15.88 -18.36 -20.96
CA ALA A 280 15.63 -19.70 -20.43
C ALA A 280 14.21 -19.88 -19.87
N LEU A 281 13.63 -18.84 -19.22
CA LEU A 281 12.22 -18.85 -18.82
C LEU A 281 11.28 -18.80 -20.01
N LEU A 282 11.67 -18.15 -21.11
CA LEU A 282 10.90 -18.15 -22.36
C LEU A 282 10.94 -19.49 -23.09
N PHE A 283 11.97 -20.30 -22.84
CA PHE A 283 12.11 -21.65 -23.41
C PHE A 283 11.56 -22.74 -22.48
N ASP A 284 11.04 -22.41 -21.31
CA ASP A 284 10.33 -23.36 -20.46
C ASP A 284 8.93 -23.64 -21.08
N PRO A 285 8.61 -24.91 -21.45
CA PRO A 285 7.39 -25.25 -22.15
C PRO A 285 6.11 -25.01 -21.33
N PHE A 286 6.24 -24.72 -20.02
CA PHE A 286 5.10 -24.41 -19.16
C PHE A 286 4.70 -22.93 -19.18
N PHE A 287 5.37 -22.10 -19.98
CA PHE A 287 5.13 -20.66 -20.01
C PHE A 287 4.66 -20.17 -21.38
N CYS A 288 3.63 -19.34 -21.36
CA CYS A 288 3.20 -18.55 -22.50
C CYS A 288 3.68 -17.11 -22.31
N MET A 289 4.52 -16.63 -23.22
CA MET A 289 4.86 -15.21 -23.30
C MET A 289 3.96 -14.52 -24.33
N HIS A 290 3.30 -13.46 -23.89
CA HIS A 290 2.68 -12.47 -24.77
C HIS A 290 3.48 -11.17 -24.67
N THR A 291 3.82 -10.59 -25.80
CA THR A 291 4.42 -9.27 -25.88
C THR A 291 3.41 -8.32 -26.46
N ASP A 292 3.08 -7.27 -25.72
CA ASP A 292 2.31 -6.14 -26.22
C ASP A 292 3.28 -4.98 -26.46
N GLU A 293 3.19 -4.37 -27.64
CA GLU A 293 4.10 -3.31 -28.07
C GLU A 293 3.29 -2.04 -28.34
N ASP A 294 3.49 -1.03 -27.50
CA ASP A 294 2.98 0.32 -27.70
C ASP A 294 4.10 1.25 -28.17
N ALA A 295 3.75 2.44 -28.66
CA ALA A 295 4.71 3.39 -29.22
C ALA A 295 5.85 3.80 -28.25
N ASN A 296 5.64 3.65 -26.94
CA ASN A 296 6.56 4.13 -25.90
C ASN A 296 7.16 3.01 -25.03
N GLU A 297 6.56 1.83 -25.02
CA GLU A 297 6.96 0.74 -24.14
C GLU A 297 6.67 -0.63 -24.74
N LYS A 298 7.51 -1.60 -24.39
CA LYS A 298 7.27 -3.02 -24.65
C LYS A 298 6.85 -3.68 -23.34
N ARG A 299 5.62 -4.18 -23.30
CA ARG A 299 5.07 -4.92 -22.16
C ARG A 299 5.25 -6.41 -22.38
N PHE A 300 5.91 -7.05 -21.43
CA PHE A 300 6.06 -8.50 -21.40
C PHE A 300 5.04 -9.07 -20.42
N HIS A 301 4.26 -10.03 -20.89
CA HIS A 301 3.35 -10.82 -20.08
C HIS A 301 3.81 -12.28 -20.11
N LEU A 302 4.32 -12.78 -18.99
CA LEU A 302 4.56 -14.20 -18.82
C LEU A 302 3.42 -14.80 -18.02
N SER A 303 2.84 -15.88 -18.54
CA SER A 303 1.77 -16.60 -17.88
C SER A 303 2.07 -18.09 -17.80
N ASN A 304 1.74 -18.72 -16.67
CA ASN A 304 1.71 -20.17 -16.52
C ASN A 304 0.32 -20.57 -16.06
N SER A 305 -0.49 -21.08 -16.98
CA SER A 305 -1.88 -21.45 -16.73
C SER A 305 -2.03 -22.61 -15.75
N SER A 306 -1.05 -23.51 -15.68
CA SER A 306 -1.06 -24.63 -14.73
C SER A 306 -0.87 -24.17 -13.28
N LYS A 307 -0.26 -22.99 -13.07
CA LYS A 307 0.05 -22.41 -11.75
C LYS A 307 -0.67 -21.09 -11.47
N ASN A 308 -1.61 -20.67 -12.33
CA ASN A 308 -2.37 -19.41 -12.21
C ASN A 308 -1.50 -18.18 -11.91
N MET A 309 -0.47 -17.99 -12.71
CA MET A 309 0.62 -17.10 -12.36
C MET A 309 0.94 -16.17 -13.51
N HIS A 310 1.03 -14.88 -13.19
CA HIS A 310 1.10 -13.79 -14.16
C HIS A 310 2.18 -12.79 -13.76
N ILE A 311 3.08 -12.49 -14.69
CA ILE A 311 4.16 -11.53 -14.51
C ILE A 311 4.09 -10.50 -15.64
N TYR A 312 4.12 -9.24 -15.24
CA TYR A 312 4.11 -8.06 -16.08
C TYR A 312 5.35 -7.23 -15.78
N PHE A 313 6.02 -6.78 -16.83
CA PHE A 313 6.99 -5.70 -16.72
C PHE A 313 7.08 -4.94 -18.02
N ASN A 314 7.31 -3.63 -17.88
CA ASN A 314 7.43 -2.72 -19.00
C ASN A 314 8.90 -2.34 -19.20
N VAL A 315 9.31 -2.36 -20.45
CA VAL A 315 10.63 -1.98 -20.90
C VAL A 315 10.50 -0.74 -21.80
N PRO A 316 11.15 0.39 -21.47
CA PRO A 316 11.13 1.55 -22.35
C PRO A 316 11.95 1.27 -23.63
N TYR A 317 11.50 1.80 -24.77
CA TYR A 317 12.33 1.88 -25.98
C TYR A 317 13.34 3.03 -25.81
N GLY A 318 14.63 2.70 -25.59
CA GLY A 318 15.82 3.58 -25.74
C GLY A 318 15.79 5.03 -25.22
N ASP A 319 16.65 5.34 -24.24
CA ASP A 319 17.15 6.66 -23.77
C ASP A 319 16.19 7.85 -23.49
N ASP A 320 14.93 7.85 -23.88
CA ASP A 320 14.10 9.06 -23.89
C ASP A 320 13.40 9.40 -22.57
N PHE A 321 13.64 8.66 -21.48
CA PHE A 321 13.20 9.13 -20.15
C PHE A 321 14.04 10.31 -19.60
N ARG A 322 15.07 10.75 -20.34
CA ARG A 322 15.91 11.92 -20.02
C ARG A 322 15.81 13.06 -21.04
N ARG A 323 14.61 13.53 -21.42
CA ARG A 323 14.43 14.84 -22.07
C ARG A 323 13.08 15.46 -21.62
N ASN A 324 12.90 16.67 -21.11
CA ASN A 324 13.68 17.92 -21.13
C ASN A 324 14.65 18.01 -22.30
N GLU A 325 14.08 18.35 -23.46
CA GLU A 325 14.72 18.98 -24.63
C GLU A 325 16.12 18.50 -25.01
N VAL A 326 16.26 17.70 -26.06
CA VAL A 326 17.30 17.82 -27.12
C VAL A 326 16.85 16.99 -28.33
N THR A 327 17.12 17.49 -29.53
CA THR A 327 16.78 16.91 -30.85
C THR A 327 17.88 15.94 -31.35
N ILE A 328 17.58 15.13 -32.39
CA ILE A 328 18.49 14.42 -33.35
C ILE A 328 18.94 13.00 -32.90
N THR A 329 18.99 11.89 -33.67
CA THR A 329 18.47 11.35 -34.97
C THR A 329 18.67 9.81 -34.93
N PRO A 330 17.93 8.98 -35.69
CA PRO A 330 18.02 7.52 -35.58
C PRO A 330 19.04 6.89 -36.55
N SER A 331 19.82 5.90 -36.08
CA SER A 331 20.35 4.85 -36.95
C SER A 331 20.75 3.59 -36.18
N LEU A 332 20.04 2.48 -36.40
CA LEU A 332 20.58 1.18 -36.84
C LEU A 332 19.42 0.19 -37.13
N PRO A 333 19.55 -0.70 -38.13
CA PRO A 333 18.40 -1.40 -38.71
C PRO A 333 18.07 -2.73 -38.01
N THR A 334 16.77 -2.97 -37.86
CA THR A 334 16.07 -4.14 -37.29
C THR A 334 16.50 -5.52 -37.84
N ASN A 335 17.28 -5.57 -38.92
CA ASN A 335 17.64 -6.80 -39.64
C ASN A 335 18.68 -7.68 -38.94
N ASP A 336 19.49 -7.13 -38.02
CA ASP A 336 20.52 -7.91 -37.30
C ASP A 336 19.95 -8.76 -36.15
N ILE A 337 18.76 -8.42 -35.65
CA ILE A 337 18.08 -9.16 -34.58
C ILE A 337 17.42 -10.42 -35.16
N LEU A 338 16.75 -10.30 -36.30
CA LEU A 338 16.09 -11.42 -36.98
C LEU A 338 17.08 -12.51 -37.43
N ARG A 339 18.25 -12.12 -37.95
CA ARG A 339 19.30 -13.09 -38.34
C ARG A 339 19.89 -13.86 -37.16
N ARG A 340 19.87 -13.29 -35.95
CA ARG A 340 20.34 -13.96 -34.73
C ARG A 340 19.30 -14.93 -34.16
N LEU A 341 18.01 -14.63 -34.35
CA LEU A 341 16.91 -15.54 -33.98
C LEU A 341 16.93 -16.82 -34.85
N GLU A 342 17.12 -16.68 -36.17
CA GLU A 342 17.22 -17.83 -37.09
C GLU A 342 18.45 -18.72 -36.83
N ALA A 343 19.55 -18.14 -36.33
CA ALA A 343 20.77 -18.88 -36.02
C ALA A 343 20.66 -19.72 -34.73
N ILE A 344 19.81 -19.30 -33.79
CA ILE A 344 19.58 -20.02 -32.53
C ILE A 344 18.58 -21.16 -32.77
N GLU A 345 17.55 -20.93 -33.58
CA GLU A 345 16.55 -21.96 -33.94
C GLU A 345 17.20 -23.16 -34.63
N LYS A 346 18.17 -22.92 -35.52
CA LYS A 346 18.96 -23.99 -36.17
C LYS A 346 19.89 -24.77 -35.23
N LYS A 347 20.20 -24.23 -34.05
CA LYS A 347 21.16 -24.83 -33.10
C LYS A 347 20.50 -25.71 -32.05
N PHE A 348 19.19 -25.58 -31.86
CA PHE A 348 18.42 -26.31 -30.84
C PHE A 348 17.42 -27.33 -31.41
N PHE A 349 17.15 -27.32 -32.72
CA PHE A 349 16.16 -28.21 -33.37
C PHE A 349 16.75 -29.15 -34.42
N VAL A 350 18.08 -29.34 -34.45
CA VAL A 350 18.72 -30.41 -35.21
C VAL A 350 19.59 -31.22 -34.25
N ASP A 351 18.94 -32.15 -33.55
CA ASP A 351 19.35 -33.55 -33.39
C ASP A 351 18.16 -34.37 -32.84
#